data_AF-A0A084F1R2-F1
#
_entry.id   AF-A0A084F1R2-F1
#
_cell.length_a   1.000
_cell.length_b   1.000
_cell.length_c   1.000
_cell.angle_alpha   90.00
_cell.angle_beta   90.00
_cell.angle_gamma   90.00
#
_symmetry.space_group_name_H-M   'P 1'
#
loop_
_entity.id
_entity.type
_entity.pdbx_description
1 polymer ?
#
loop_
_entity_poly.entity_id
_entity_poly.type
_entity_poly.pdbx_seq_one_letter_code
_entity_poly.pdbx_strand_id
1 'polypeptide(L)'
;MTSKVIQRNIHISHRKASLVIDLIRNKPIDEAIRILQHTQKKFAPIVLKLLNSAVANVTNNKKDMDPTNLYIYKIVANQGPTAKRRNFRAKGSADIIFKRTTHLEIVLSDDKDELAKELATIKAKKAKSSTPKETKPVEQPKKETKKEAKPKKVVEPVVEENEPVDPELLKREQEVLVVVDEKDDNGEEVKTETIIISASPKVVKELFDNPEKDVLFYKNTPVNKVSRVIVYATAPVQKVVGEFDLELIDKGAVSTNWKKYSKRSVLSKKDYDVYYTGKDQAHAMVSSKAYKYRKPKALSDYNMSKGPSGFQYLK
;
A
#
# COMPACT_ATOMS: atom_id res chain seq x y z
N MET A 1 16.91 28.91 -10.23
CA MET A 1 17.50 28.64 -11.57
C MET A 1 18.08 27.24 -11.62
N THR A 2 18.05 26.53 -12.77
CA THR A 2 18.46 25.11 -12.82
C THR A 2 19.67 24.81 -13.73
N SER A 3 20.62 23.99 -13.27
CA SER A 3 21.74 23.44 -14.06
C SER A 3 21.54 21.96 -14.33
N LYS A 4 21.67 21.52 -15.59
CA LYS A 4 21.39 20.14 -16.00
C LYS A 4 22.64 19.46 -16.56
N VAL A 5 22.89 18.23 -16.11
CA VAL A 5 23.96 17.36 -16.61
C VAL A 5 23.40 15.99 -16.94
N ILE A 6 23.83 15.42 -18.07
CA ILE A 6 23.36 14.12 -18.56
C ILE A 6 24.55 13.21 -18.84
N GLN A 7 24.47 11.97 -18.37
CA GLN A 7 25.38 10.90 -18.78
C GLN A 7 24.59 9.80 -19.48
N ARG A 8 25.02 9.45 -20.69
CA ARG A 8 24.32 8.47 -21.55
C ARG A 8 25.03 7.12 -21.59
N ASN A 9 24.28 6.06 -21.91
CA ASN A 9 24.78 4.70 -22.15
C ASN A 9 25.54 4.06 -20.98
N ILE A 10 25.06 4.26 -19.75
CA ILE A 10 25.61 3.57 -18.58
C ILE A 10 25.16 2.11 -18.61
N HIS A 11 26.09 1.17 -18.52
CA HIS A 11 25.86 -0.27 -18.66
C HIS A 11 25.30 -0.92 -17.38
N ILE A 12 24.23 -0.33 -16.85
CA ILE A 12 23.51 -0.77 -15.66
C ILE A 12 22.02 -0.67 -15.97
N SER A 13 21.21 -1.55 -15.39
CA SER A 13 19.75 -1.51 -15.54
C SER A 13 19.15 -0.36 -14.73
N HIS A 14 18.19 0.35 -15.32
CA HIS A 14 17.54 1.51 -14.70
C HIS A 14 16.96 1.22 -13.31
N ARG A 15 16.46 0.00 -13.06
CA ARG A 15 15.94 -0.41 -11.74
C ARG A 15 17.02 -0.42 -10.66
N LYS A 16 18.21 -0.92 -10.99
CA LYS A 16 19.36 -0.94 -10.06
C LYS A 16 19.91 0.46 -9.83
N ALA A 17 19.84 1.32 -10.84
CA ALA A 17 20.20 2.72 -10.72
C ALA A 17 19.23 3.50 -9.82
N SER A 18 17.91 3.24 -9.96
CA SER A 18 16.87 3.93 -9.18
C SER A 18 17.05 3.75 -7.68
N LEU A 19 17.41 2.54 -7.22
CA LEU A 19 17.67 2.26 -5.79
C LEU A 19 18.71 3.19 -5.15
N VAL A 20 19.73 3.59 -5.90
CA VAL A 20 20.78 4.50 -5.40
C VAL A 20 20.34 5.95 -5.52
N ILE A 21 19.67 6.30 -6.62
CA ILE A 21 19.17 7.66 -6.87
C ILE A 21 18.16 8.07 -5.81
N ASP A 22 17.29 7.15 -5.39
CA ASP A 22 16.24 7.42 -4.42
C ASP A 22 16.79 7.85 -3.05
N LEU A 23 18.02 7.45 -2.71
CA LEU A 23 18.69 7.85 -1.46
C LEU A 23 19.07 9.33 -1.43
N ILE A 24 19.34 9.93 -2.59
CA ILE A 24 19.90 11.29 -2.72
C ILE A 24 18.92 12.31 -3.30
N ARG A 25 17.69 11.90 -3.60
CA ARG A 25 16.66 12.83 -4.08
C ARG A 25 16.39 13.92 -3.04
N ASN A 26 16.34 15.17 -3.50
CA ASN A 26 16.01 16.36 -2.70
C ASN A 26 16.96 16.62 -1.51
N LYS A 27 18.17 16.06 -1.54
CA LYS A 27 19.19 16.32 -0.52
C LYS A 27 20.14 17.45 -0.95
N PRO A 28 20.75 18.16 0.00
CA PRO A 28 21.86 19.07 -0.29
C PRO A 28 23.06 18.27 -0.82
N ILE A 29 23.92 18.94 -1.59
CA ILE A 29 25.04 18.28 -2.29
C ILE A 29 26.00 17.59 -1.32
N ASP A 30 26.35 18.23 -0.22
CA ASP A 30 27.29 17.67 0.77
C ASP A 30 26.77 16.36 1.38
N GLU A 31 25.48 16.32 1.72
CA GLU A 31 24.85 15.12 2.26
C GLU A 31 24.78 14.02 1.19
N ALA A 32 24.43 14.37 -0.04
CA ALA A 32 24.40 13.42 -1.15
C ALA A 32 25.77 12.80 -1.43
N ILE A 33 26.86 13.58 -1.38
CA ILE A 33 28.23 13.08 -1.54
C ILE A 33 28.57 12.07 -0.45
N ARG A 34 28.29 12.40 0.83
CA ARG A 34 28.53 11.49 1.97
C ARG A 34 27.77 10.18 1.82
N ILE A 35 26.49 10.25 1.46
CA ILE A 35 25.66 9.05 1.24
C ILE A 35 26.25 8.19 0.13
N LEU A 36 26.63 8.79 -1.01
CA LEU A 36 27.19 8.06 -2.15
C LEU A 36 28.54 7.42 -1.85
N GLN A 37 29.39 8.05 -1.02
CA GLN A 37 30.68 7.51 -0.61
C GLN A 37 30.54 6.22 0.23
N HIS A 38 29.53 6.15 1.09
CA HIS A 38 29.32 5.01 1.99
C HIS A 38 28.33 3.96 1.46
N THR A 39 27.65 4.24 0.33
CA THR A 39 26.69 3.30 -0.25
C THR A 39 27.40 2.18 -1.00
N GLN A 40 27.29 0.95 -0.49
CA GLN A 40 27.86 -0.27 -1.09
C GLN A 40 27.04 -0.77 -2.31
N LYS A 41 26.96 0.04 -3.37
CA LYS A 41 26.32 -0.34 -4.65
C LYS A 41 27.19 0.07 -5.83
N LYS A 42 27.30 -0.78 -6.85
CA LYS A 42 28.09 -0.53 -8.07
C LYS A 42 27.76 0.81 -8.77
N PHE A 43 26.51 1.27 -8.66
CA PHE A 43 26.07 2.52 -9.30
C PHE A 43 26.50 3.78 -8.53
N ALA A 44 26.74 3.69 -7.21
CA ALA A 44 27.10 4.83 -6.37
C ALA A 44 28.35 5.61 -6.85
N PRO A 45 29.50 4.97 -7.16
CA PRO A 45 30.67 5.70 -7.65
C PRO A 45 30.43 6.40 -9.00
N ILE A 46 29.57 5.84 -9.86
CA ILE A 46 29.22 6.45 -11.16
C ILE A 46 28.40 7.72 -10.93
N VAL A 47 27.42 7.68 -10.02
CA VAL A 47 26.61 8.85 -9.66
C VAL A 47 27.47 9.92 -9.00
N LEU A 48 28.38 9.54 -8.09
CA LEU A 48 29.29 10.46 -7.43
C LEU A 48 30.16 11.22 -8.44
N LYS A 49 30.73 10.51 -9.43
CA LYS A 49 31.49 11.14 -10.50
C LYS A 49 30.66 12.15 -11.30
N LEU A 50 29.41 11.82 -11.61
CA LEU A 50 28.51 12.72 -12.34
C LEU A 50 28.10 13.93 -11.50
N LEU A 51 27.85 13.73 -10.20
CA LEU A 51 27.50 14.80 -9.27
C LEU A 51 28.63 15.81 -9.12
N ASN A 52 29.87 15.34 -8.95
CA ASN A 52 31.05 16.20 -8.90
C ASN A 52 31.24 16.99 -10.20
N SER A 53 31.00 16.36 -11.35
CA SER A 53 31.00 17.06 -12.64
C SER A 53 29.89 18.11 -12.74
N ALA A 54 28.72 17.87 -12.13
CA ALA A 54 27.63 18.84 -12.12
C ALA A 54 27.97 20.06 -11.24
N VAL A 55 28.56 19.85 -10.08
CA VAL A 55 29.07 20.93 -9.22
C VAL A 55 30.12 21.75 -9.96
N ALA A 56 31.10 21.09 -10.60
CA ALA A 56 32.13 21.78 -11.39
C ALA A 56 31.56 22.58 -12.57
N ASN A 57 30.47 22.09 -13.20
CA ASN A 57 29.80 22.84 -14.26
C ASN A 57 29.11 24.10 -13.73
N VAL A 58 28.56 24.05 -12.51
CA VAL A 58 27.99 25.23 -11.86
C VAL A 58 29.10 26.23 -11.56
N THR A 59 30.17 25.81 -10.88
CA THR A 59 31.27 26.70 -10.48
C THR A 59 31.94 27.40 -11.66
N ASN A 60 32.10 26.70 -12.79
CA ASN A 60 32.84 27.23 -13.94
C ASN A 60 31.97 28.01 -14.92
N ASN A 61 30.75 27.54 -15.19
CA ASN A 61 29.93 28.06 -16.29
C ASN A 61 28.73 28.88 -15.83
N LYS A 62 28.32 28.82 -14.56
CA LYS A 62 27.15 29.52 -14.03
C LYS A 62 27.51 30.42 -12.87
N LYS A 63 27.82 31.67 -13.20
CA LYS A 63 28.19 32.70 -12.22
C LYS A 63 27.04 33.12 -11.30
N ASP A 64 25.79 32.92 -11.75
CA ASP A 64 24.59 33.35 -11.02
C ASP A 64 24.09 32.32 -9.98
N MET A 65 24.80 31.19 -9.83
CA MET A 65 24.44 30.14 -8.88
C MET A 65 25.50 30.02 -7.78
N ASP A 66 25.08 29.97 -6.51
CA ASP A 66 25.98 29.83 -5.37
C ASP A 66 26.32 28.35 -5.12
N PRO A 67 27.59 27.94 -5.29
CA PRO A 67 27.99 26.54 -5.12
C PRO A 67 27.75 26.01 -3.70
N THR A 68 27.68 26.89 -2.70
CA THR A 68 27.52 26.51 -1.28
C THR A 68 26.11 26.00 -0.97
N ASN A 69 25.09 26.55 -1.65
CA ASN A 69 23.68 26.28 -1.37
C ASN A 69 23.01 25.36 -2.40
N LEU A 70 23.80 24.68 -3.24
CA LEU A 70 23.28 23.75 -4.23
C LEU A 70 22.56 22.55 -3.58
N TYR A 71 21.44 22.16 -4.20
CA TYR A 71 20.76 20.92 -3.88
C TYR A 71 20.31 20.18 -5.14
N ILE A 72 20.04 18.89 -4.99
CA ILE A 72 19.58 18.04 -6.10
C ILE A 72 18.09 18.31 -6.32
N TYR A 73 17.79 19.15 -7.31
CA TYR A 73 16.42 19.46 -7.74
C TYR A 73 15.72 18.24 -8.32
N LYS A 74 16.37 17.58 -9.29
CA LYS A 74 15.80 16.42 -9.96
C LYS A 74 16.90 15.48 -10.37
N ILE A 75 16.69 14.20 -10.10
CA ILE A 75 17.60 13.15 -10.55
C ILE A 75 16.77 11.97 -11.06
N VAL A 76 17.09 11.51 -12.27
CA VAL A 76 16.31 10.46 -12.95
C VAL A 76 17.23 9.49 -13.68
N ALA A 77 16.96 8.19 -13.51
CA ALA A 77 17.53 7.12 -14.33
C ALA A 77 16.52 6.68 -15.40
N ASN A 78 16.67 7.19 -16.62
CA ASN A 78 15.86 6.80 -17.76
C ASN A 78 16.41 5.53 -18.41
N GLN A 79 15.52 4.69 -18.94
CA GLN A 79 15.94 3.50 -19.68
C GLN A 79 16.65 3.91 -20.98
N GLY A 80 17.81 3.32 -21.24
CA GLY A 80 18.57 3.49 -22.47
C GLY A 80 18.37 2.34 -23.47
N PRO A 81 19.12 2.34 -24.59
CA PRO A 81 19.08 1.27 -25.57
C PRO A 81 19.38 -0.08 -24.92
N THR A 82 18.55 -1.08 -25.25
CA THR A 82 18.65 -2.42 -24.68
C THR A 82 19.10 -3.40 -25.74
N ALA A 83 20.29 -3.97 -25.55
CA ALA A 83 20.84 -4.96 -26.46
C ALA A 83 20.28 -6.34 -26.14
N LYS A 84 19.77 -7.05 -27.16
CA LYS A 84 19.29 -8.43 -27.05
C LYS A 84 20.46 -9.40 -27.24
N ARG A 85 20.55 -10.45 -26.43
CA ARG A 85 21.53 -11.53 -26.52
C ARG A 85 20.81 -12.87 -26.36
N ARG A 86 21.11 -13.84 -27.22
CA ARG A 86 20.54 -15.19 -27.10
C ARG A 86 21.18 -15.92 -25.92
N ASN A 87 20.38 -16.61 -25.13
CA ASN A 87 20.82 -17.46 -24.03
C ASN A 87 20.35 -18.88 -24.31
N PHE A 88 21.30 -19.73 -24.67
CA PHE A 88 21.01 -21.11 -25.06
C PHE A 88 20.58 -21.93 -23.84
N ARG A 89 19.60 -22.81 -24.05
CA ARG A 89 19.03 -23.71 -23.04
C ARG A 89 19.06 -25.17 -23.56
N ALA A 90 18.64 -26.09 -22.71
CA ALA A 90 18.52 -27.51 -23.07
C ALA A 90 17.52 -27.73 -24.22
N LYS A 91 17.65 -28.88 -24.90
CA LYS A 91 16.74 -29.32 -25.99
C LYS A 91 16.58 -28.30 -27.13
N GLY A 92 17.68 -27.66 -27.56
CA GLY A 92 17.66 -26.69 -28.66
C GLY A 92 16.90 -25.39 -28.39
N SER A 93 16.44 -25.17 -27.16
CA SER A 93 15.69 -23.97 -26.78
C SER A 93 16.62 -22.77 -26.55
N ALA A 94 16.09 -21.56 -26.69
CA ALA A 94 16.84 -20.34 -26.42
C ALA A 94 15.96 -19.22 -25.85
N ASP A 95 16.43 -18.62 -24.76
CA ASP A 95 15.85 -17.42 -24.16
C ASP A 95 16.56 -16.16 -24.68
N ILE A 96 16.00 -14.99 -24.42
CA ILE A 96 16.63 -13.69 -24.72
C ILE A 96 17.06 -13.01 -23.42
N ILE A 97 18.36 -12.76 -23.28
CA ILE A 97 18.91 -11.87 -22.25
C ILE A 97 18.92 -10.43 -22.77
N PHE A 98 18.37 -9.53 -21.97
CA PHE A 98 18.40 -8.09 -22.23
C PHE A 98 19.55 -7.42 -21.48
N LYS A 99 20.57 -6.96 -22.20
CA LYS A 99 21.64 -6.11 -21.68
C LYS A 99 21.16 -4.66 -21.73
N ARG A 100 20.53 -4.23 -20.64
CA ARG A 100 19.93 -2.88 -20.48
C ARG A 100 21.02 -1.85 -20.18
N THR A 101 20.86 -0.67 -20.76
CA THR A 101 21.62 0.53 -20.39
C THR A 101 20.69 1.58 -19.77
N THR A 102 21.27 2.61 -19.16
CA THR A 102 20.57 3.71 -18.50
C THR A 102 21.16 5.05 -18.94
N HIS A 103 20.31 6.06 -19.08
CA HIS A 103 20.70 7.46 -19.16
C HIS A 103 20.41 8.13 -17.82
N LEU A 104 21.43 8.75 -17.22
CA LEU A 104 21.32 9.44 -15.95
C LEU A 104 21.23 10.95 -16.20
N GLU A 105 20.24 11.60 -15.60
CA GLU A 105 20.05 13.04 -15.63
C GLU A 105 20.08 13.58 -14.21
N ILE A 106 20.92 14.59 -13.95
CA ILE A 106 20.98 15.33 -12.70
C ILE A 106 20.68 16.79 -13.03
N VAL A 107 19.78 17.38 -12.26
CA VAL A 107 19.44 18.80 -12.28
C VAL A 107 19.67 19.36 -10.90
N LEU A 108 20.48 20.42 -10.82
CA LEU A 108 20.78 21.16 -9.61
C LEU A 108 20.03 22.49 -9.61
N SER A 109 19.63 22.95 -8.43
CA SER A 109 19.10 24.30 -8.19
C SER A 109 19.67 24.81 -6.86
N ASP A 110 19.58 26.13 -6.64
CA ASP A 110 19.97 26.79 -5.39
C ASP A 110 18.74 27.12 -4.52
N ASP A 111 17.59 27.33 -5.16
CA ASP A 111 16.36 27.72 -4.49
C ASP A 111 15.54 26.50 -4.05
N LYS A 112 15.61 26.12 -2.77
CA LYS A 112 14.89 24.95 -2.21
C LYS A 112 13.38 24.96 -2.49
N ASP A 113 12.79 26.16 -2.58
CA ASP A 113 11.34 26.34 -2.74
C ASP A 113 10.84 26.18 -4.17
N GLU A 114 11.72 26.21 -5.18
CA GLU A 114 11.32 26.07 -6.59
C GLU A 114 10.57 24.75 -6.83
N LEU A 115 11.00 23.67 -6.18
CA LEU A 115 10.38 22.36 -6.32
C LEU A 115 8.99 22.31 -5.69
N ALA A 116 8.82 22.94 -4.53
CA ALA A 116 7.53 23.03 -3.84
C ALA A 116 6.51 23.84 -4.69
N LYS A 117 6.96 24.93 -5.30
CA LYS A 117 6.16 25.77 -6.20
C LYS A 117 5.75 24.99 -7.46
N GLU A 118 6.68 24.28 -8.11
CA GLU A 118 6.34 23.43 -9.26
C GLU A 118 5.32 22.33 -8.90
N LEU A 119 5.51 21.63 -7.79
CA LEU A 119 4.57 20.60 -7.34
C LEU A 119 3.17 21.18 -7.05
N ALA A 120 3.08 22.37 -6.46
CA ALA A 120 1.82 23.06 -6.23
C ALA A 120 1.10 23.41 -7.54
N THR A 121 1.84 23.92 -8.55
CA THR A 121 1.26 24.22 -9.87
C THR A 121 0.79 22.97 -10.61
N ILE A 122 1.52 21.85 -10.52
CA ILE A 122 1.12 20.56 -11.12
C ILE A 122 -0.16 20.03 -10.45
N LYS A 123 -0.24 20.09 -9.11
CA LYS A 123 -1.44 19.71 -8.36
C LYS A 123 -2.64 20.58 -8.75
N ALA A 124 -2.45 21.90 -8.89
CA ALA A 124 -3.49 22.82 -9.32
C ALA A 124 -3.95 22.56 -10.78
N LYS A 125 -3.02 22.27 -11.70
CA LYS A 125 -3.36 21.88 -13.09
C LYS A 125 -4.12 20.56 -13.15
N LYS A 126 -3.74 19.57 -12.34
CA LYS A 126 -4.41 18.26 -12.26
C LYS A 126 -5.83 18.36 -11.65
N ALA A 127 -6.03 19.26 -10.68
CA ALA A 127 -7.35 19.56 -10.14
C ALA A 127 -8.27 20.19 -11.19
N LYS A 128 -7.77 21.12 -12.00
CA LYS A 128 -8.52 21.79 -13.09
C LYS A 128 -8.82 20.87 -14.29
N SER A 129 -8.01 19.84 -14.56
CA SER A 129 -8.28 18.90 -15.64
C SER A 129 -9.31 17.80 -15.28
N SER A 130 -9.80 17.78 -14.03
CA SER A 130 -10.75 16.77 -13.52
C SER A 130 -12.21 17.22 -13.44
N THR A 131 -12.55 18.43 -13.94
CA THR A 131 -13.94 18.86 -14.14
C THR A 131 -14.55 18.15 -15.36
N PRO A 132 -15.65 17.37 -15.22
CA PRO A 132 -16.34 16.74 -16.34
C PRO A 132 -16.93 17.80 -17.30
N LYS A 133 -16.77 17.59 -18.61
CA LYS A 133 -17.44 18.38 -19.66
C LYS A 133 -18.96 18.21 -19.56
N GLU A 134 -19.66 19.33 -19.59
CA GLU A 134 -21.13 19.46 -19.66
C GLU A 134 -21.71 18.84 -20.93
N THR A 135 -22.80 18.09 -20.79
CA THR A 135 -23.83 17.89 -21.82
C THR A 135 -25.15 18.45 -21.30
N LYS A 136 -25.83 19.24 -22.14
CA LYS A 136 -27.08 19.99 -21.85
C LYS A 136 -28.33 19.07 -21.77
N PRO A 137 -29.43 19.55 -21.15
CA PRO A 137 -30.47 18.72 -20.51
C PRO A 137 -31.73 18.48 -21.37
N VAL A 138 -32.41 17.35 -21.15
CA VAL A 138 -33.82 17.12 -21.53
C VAL A 138 -34.62 16.73 -20.27
N GLU A 139 -35.84 17.25 -20.26
CA GLU A 139 -36.78 17.54 -19.18
C GLU A 139 -37.44 16.32 -18.51
N GLN A 140 -37.76 16.45 -17.21
CA GLN A 140 -38.52 15.48 -16.38
C GLN A 140 -40.04 15.71 -16.48
N PRO A 141 -40.88 14.78 -15.96
CA PRO A 141 -41.69 15.20 -14.81
C PRO A 141 -41.81 14.17 -13.66
N LYS A 142 -41.28 14.59 -12.49
CA LYS A 142 -41.82 14.70 -11.12
C LYS A 142 -42.90 13.75 -10.55
N LYS A 143 -42.62 13.26 -9.32
CA LYS A 143 -43.22 13.63 -8.00
C LYS A 143 -42.46 12.83 -6.89
N GLU A 144 -42.18 13.25 -5.67
CA GLU A 144 -42.43 14.43 -4.83
C GLU A 144 -41.41 14.36 -3.65
N THR A 145 -40.74 15.46 -3.28
CA THR A 145 -39.97 15.56 -2.02
C THR A 145 -40.25 16.90 -1.35
N LYS A 146 -40.57 16.84 -0.05
CA LYS A 146 -40.79 17.98 0.84
C LYS A 146 -39.46 18.56 1.34
N LYS A 147 -39.37 19.89 1.22
CA LYS A 147 -38.73 20.95 2.03
C LYS A 147 -37.32 20.78 2.62
N GLU A 148 -36.53 21.82 2.32
CA GLU A 148 -35.22 22.20 2.84
C GLU A 148 -35.17 22.42 4.35
N ALA A 149 -34.01 22.09 4.95
CA ALA A 149 -33.24 23.00 5.81
C ALA A 149 -31.80 22.47 6.02
N LYS A 150 -30.78 23.33 5.86
CA LYS A 150 -29.45 23.23 6.49
C LYS A 150 -29.27 24.48 7.37
N PRO A 151 -28.36 24.52 8.36
CA PRO A 151 -27.82 23.45 9.19
C PRO A 151 -27.88 23.81 10.70
N LYS A 152 -27.92 22.81 11.60
CA LYS A 152 -27.53 23.02 13.01
C LYS A 152 -26.52 21.97 13.46
N LYS A 153 -25.47 22.50 14.09
CA LYS A 153 -24.40 21.88 14.88
C LYS A 153 -24.96 20.77 15.79
N VAL A 154 -24.39 19.57 15.75
CA VAL A 154 -24.58 18.48 16.73
C VAL A 154 -23.21 17.82 16.84
N VAL A 155 -22.32 18.23 17.76
CA VAL A 155 -22.23 17.81 19.18
C VAL A 155 -22.20 16.29 19.29
N GLU A 156 -21.00 15.78 19.57
CA GLU A 156 -20.75 14.39 19.97
C GLU A 156 -21.69 14.01 21.12
N PRO A 157 -22.41 12.87 21.07
CA PRO A 157 -23.01 12.33 22.25
C PRO A 157 -21.95 11.51 22.99
N VAL A 158 -21.50 12.06 24.12
CA VAL A 158 -21.00 11.28 25.24
C VAL A 158 -22.19 10.45 25.74
N VAL A 159 -22.12 9.12 25.63
CA VAL A 159 -23.02 8.19 26.34
C VAL A 159 -22.17 7.05 26.92
N GLU A 160 -21.96 7.19 28.22
CA GLU A 160 -22.02 6.21 29.30
C GLU A 160 -21.18 4.92 29.21
N GLU A 161 -20.12 4.96 30.02
CA GLU A 161 -19.49 3.83 30.68
C GLU A 161 -20.53 3.07 31.53
N ASN A 162 -20.83 1.84 31.13
CA ASN A 162 -21.08 0.64 31.98
C ASN A 162 -22.04 -0.34 31.27
N GLU A 163 -21.58 -0.94 30.18
CA GLU A 163 -22.03 -2.29 29.81
C GLU A 163 -21.10 -3.31 30.49
N PRO A 164 -21.61 -4.45 30.97
CA PRO A 164 -20.78 -5.47 31.61
C PRO A 164 -19.72 -5.97 30.63
N VAL A 165 -18.48 -5.69 30.98
CA VAL A 165 -17.29 -5.98 30.18
C VAL A 165 -17.12 -7.49 30.09
N ASP A 166 -17.12 -8.04 28.88
CA ASP A 166 -16.62 -9.40 28.65
C ASP A 166 -15.14 -9.45 29.07
N PRO A 167 -14.77 -10.14 30.17
CA PRO A 167 -13.42 -10.12 30.73
C PRO A 167 -12.37 -10.70 29.77
N GLU A 168 -12.81 -11.41 28.73
CA GLU A 168 -11.98 -11.94 27.65
C GLU A 168 -11.49 -10.83 26.70
N LEU A 169 -12.28 -9.79 26.43
CA LEU A 169 -11.93 -8.73 25.47
C LEU A 169 -10.82 -7.82 26.01
N LEU A 170 -10.81 -7.58 27.32
CA LEU A 170 -9.82 -6.75 28.00
C LEU A 170 -8.44 -7.44 28.10
N LYS A 171 -8.43 -8.77 28.31
CA LYS A 171 -7.21 -9.58 28.24
C LYS A 171 -6.61 -9.59 26.82
N ARG A 172 -7.46 -9.72 25.81
CA ARG A 172 -7.04 -9.75 24.39
C ARG A 172 -6.58 -8.40 23.84
N GLU A 173 -7.18 -7.29 24.29
CA GLU A 173 -6.71 -5.95 23.92
C GLU A 173 -5.31 -5.62 24.47
N GLN A 174 -4.93 -6.27 25.59
CA GLN A 174 -3.65 -6.14 26.30
C GLN A 174 -2.61 -7.22 25.92
N GLU A 175 -3.05 -8.38 25.42
CA GLU A 175 -2.14 -9.45 24.99
C GLU A 175 -1.34 -9.06 23.75
N VAL A 176 -0.02 -9.06 23.92
CA VAL A 176 0.96 -8.86 22.85
C VAL A 176 0.90 -10.06 21.91
N LEU A 177 0.51 -9.84 20.65
CA LEU A 177 0.60 -10.73 19.48
C LEU A 177 1.38 -12.04 19.73
N VAL A 178 0.70 -13.06 20.26
CA VAL A 178 1.32 -14.34 20.65
C VAL A 178 1.28 -15.32 19.49
N VAL A 179 2.42 -15.94 19.20
CA VAL A 179 2.47 -17.25 18.53
C VAL A 179 2.05 -18.26 19.59
N VAL A 180 0.83 -18.79 19.48
CA VAL A 180 0.31 -19.76 20.46
C VAL A 180 0.71 -21.16 19.99
N ASP A 181 1.48 -21.85 20.82
CA ASP A 181 1.80 -23.27 20.64
C ASP A 181 0.60 -24.09 21.12
N GLU A 182 -0.24 -24.54 20.20
CA GLU A 182 -1.33 -25.49 20.50
C GLU A 182 -0.80 -26.92 20.34
N LYS A 183 -1.19 -27.82 21.24
CA LYS A 183 -0.90 -29.26 21.11
C LYS A 183 -2.05 -29.90 20.33
N ASP A 184 -1.76 -30.47 19.16
CA ASP A 184 -2.74 -31.26 18.41
C ASP A 184 -3.11 -32.54 19.21
N ASP A 185 -4.22 -33.22 18.89
CA ASP A 185 -4.70 -34.46 19.55
C ASP A 185 -3.65 -35.61 19.60
N ASN A 186 -2.57 -35.49 18.80
CA ASN A 186 -1.44 -36.41 18.74
C ASN A 186 -0.22 -35.98 19.59
N GLY A 187 -0.31 -34.86 20.31
CA GLY A 187 0.75 -34.34 21.18
C GLY A 187 1.88 -33.55 20.49
N GLU A 188 1.71 -33.18 19.21
CA GLU A 188 2.68 -32.35 18.46
C GLU A 188 2.43 -30.84 18.68
N GLU A 189 3.50 -30.06 18.87
CA GLU A 189 3.44 -28.59 19.00
C GLU A 189 3.17 -27.94 17.64
N VAL A 190 2.02 -27.30 17.51
CA VAL A 190 1.63 -26.56 16.31
C VAL A 190 1.72 -25.07 16.57
N LYS A 191 2.63 -24.43 15.82
CA LYS A 191 2.76 -22.98 15.80
C LYS A 191 1.61 -22.37 15.02
N THR A 192 0.72 -21.66 15.72
CA THR A 192 -0.33 -20.86 15.09
C THR A 192 0.10 -19.40 15.00
N GLU A 193 -0.11 -18.78 13.84
CA GLU A 193 0.26 -17.39 13.59
C GLU A 193 -0.95 -16.47 13.58
N THR A 194 -0.73 -15.18 13.88
CA THR A 194 -1.74 -14.13 13.75
C THR A 194 -1.58 -13.39 12.42
N ILE A 195 -2.69 -13.18 11.70
CA ILE A 195 -2.70 -12.37 10.46
C ILE A 195 -3.53 -11.11 10.61
N ILE A 196 -3.20 -10.09 9.83
CA ILE A 196 -4.05 -8.91 9.63
C ILE A 196 -4.58 -8.87 8.19
N ILE A 197 -5.87 -8.57 8.03
CA ILE A 197 -6.56 -8.45 6.75
C ILE A 197 -7.18 -7.06 6.58
N SER A 198 -7.28 -6.60 5.34
CA SER A 198 -8.05 -5.40 5.01
C SER A 198 -9.45 -5.75 4.50
N ALA A 199 -10.47 -5.10 5.06
CA ALA A 199 -11.86 -5.23 4.62
C ALA A 199 -12.50 -3.85 4.35
N SER A 200 -13.59 -3.85 3.58
CA SER A 200 -14.38 -2.63 3.36
C SER A 200 -15.19 -2.29 4.62
N PRO A 201 -15.44 -1.02 4.93
CA PRO A 201 -16.24 -0.63 6.10
C PRO A 201 -17.63 -1.27 6.15
N LYS A 202 -18.25 -1.55 5.00
CA LYS A 202 -19.53 -2.27 4.91
C LYS A 202 -19.40 -3.70 5.45
N VAL A 203 -18.39 -4.43 4.98
CA VAL A 203 -18.11 -5.81 5.41
C VAL A 203 -17.73 -5.84 6.89
N VAL A 204 -16.90 -4.91 7.35
CA VAL A 204 -16.51 -4.82 8.77
C VAL A 204 -17.73 -4.61 9.66
N LYS A 205 -18.66 -3.73 9.24
CA LYS A 205 -19.89 -3.49 9.98
C LYS A 205 -20.75 -4.77 10.06
N GLU A 206 -20.95 -5.45 8.93
CA GLU A 206 -21.73 -6.67 8.91
C GLU A 206 -21.11 -7.81 9.73
N LEU A 207 -19.77 -7.92 9.76
CA LEU A 207 -19.04 -8.95 10.51
C LEU A 207 -19.15 -8.78 12.03
N PHE A 208 -19.03 -7.55 12.53
CA PHE A 208 -18.98 -7.31 13.98
C PHE A 208 -20.34 -6.95 14.59
N ASP A 209 -21.27 -6.39 13.82
CA ASP A 209 -22.59 -6.00 14.33
C ASP A 209 -23.61 -7.16 14.25
N ASN A 210 -23.39 -8.17 13.39
CA ASN A 210 -24.30 -9.31 13.23
C ASN A 210 -23.60 -10.65 13.56
N PRO A 211 -23.86 -11.25 14.74
CA PRO A 211 -23.25 -12.52 15.13
C PRO A 211 -23.57 -13.70 14.21
N GLU A 212 -24.69 -13.66 13.49
CA GLU A 212 -25.07 -14.71 12.52
C GLU A 212 -24.22 -14.70 11.24
N LYS A 213 -23.43 -13.64 11.02
CA LYS A 213 -22.62 -13.41 9.82
C LYS A 213 -21.14 -13.63 10.11
N ASP A 214 -20.77 -14.88 10.22
CA ASP A 214 -19.44 -15.33 10.64
C ASP A 214 -18.53 -15.78 9.49
N VAL A 215 -18.99 -15.73 8.24
CA VAL A 215 -18.19 -16.16 7.08
C VAL A 215 -17.68 -14.99 6.24
N LEU A 216 -16.35 -14.83 6.22
CA LEU A 216 -15.65 -13.86 5.40
C LEU A 216 -15.01 -14.54 4.19
N PHE A 217 -15.30 -14.02 3.00
CA PHE A 217 -14.70 -14.51 1.76
C PHE A 217 -13.42 -13.75 1.42
N TYR A 218 -12.37 -14.49 1.06
CA TYR A 218 -11.09 -13.90 0.72
C TYR A 218 -10.43 -14.56 -0.49
N LYS A 219 -9.63 -13.81 -1.24
CA LYS A 219 -8.94 -14.31 -2.45
C LYS A 219 -7.67 -15.08 -2.16
N ASN A 220 -6.93 -14.67 -1.13
CA ASN A 220 -5.62 -15.24 -0.82
C ASN A 220 -5.68 -15.92 0.54
N THR A 221 -5.40 -17.21 0.62
CA THR A 221 -5.37 -17.90 1.91
C THR A 221 -3.96 -17.91 2.50
N PRO A 222 -3.84 -17.85 3.84
CA PRO A 222 -2.58 -18.15 4.51
C PRO A 222 -2.10 -19.56 4.17
N VAL A 223 -0.77 -19.72 4.20
CA VAL A 223 -0.07 -21.00 4.02
C VAL A 223 0.09 -21.70 5.36
N ASN A 224 0.38 -20.92 6.41
CA ASN A 224 0.55 -21.41 7.77
C ASN A 224 -0.82 -21.56 8.46
N LYS A 225 -0.87 -22.37 9.52
CA LYS A 225 -2.05 -22.45 10.39
C LYS A 225 -2.22 -21.11 11.11
N VAL A 226 -3.43 -20.56 11.07
CA VAL A 226 -3.77 -19.26 11.64
C VAL A 226 -4.91 -19.48 12.61
N SER A 227 -4.74 -19.04 13.85
CA SER A 227 -5.77 -19.08 14.90
C SER A 227 -6.50 -17.75 15.02
N ARG A 228 -5.80 -16.63 14.78
CA ARG A 228 -6.31 -15.28 15.00
C ARG A 228 -6.21 -14.39 13.77
N VAL A 229 -7.29 -13.67 13.47
CA VAL A 229 -7.37 -12.72 12.35
C VAL A 229 -7.76 -11.33 12.84
N ILE A 230 -6.87 -10.35 12.61
CA ILE A 230 -7.09 -8.94 12.90
C ILE A 230 -7.70 -8.25 11.67
N VAL A 231 -8.74 -7.44 11.87
CA VAL A 231 -9.49 -6.80 10.79
C VAL A 231 -9.25 -5.29 10.75
N TYR A 232 -8.61 -4.84 9.68
CA TYR A 232 -8.43 -3.44 9.34
C TYR A 232 -9.54 -2.95 8.40
N ALA A 233 -10.21 -1.86 8.76
CA ALA A 233 -11.18 -1.20 7.91
C ALA A 233 -10.48 -0.20 6.99
N THR A 234 -10.71 -0.36 5.69
CA THR A 234 -10.22 0.57 4.66
C THR A 234 -10.96 1.93 4.72
N ALA A 235 -10.69 2.83 3.76
CA ALA A 235 -11.30 4.15 3.76
C ALA A 235 -12.85 4.09 3.77
N PRO A 236 -13.55 4.96 4.53
CA PRO A 236 -13.01 6.13 5.25
C PRO A 236 -12.52 5.88 6.68
N VAL A 237 -12.64 4.67 7.23
CA VAL A 237 -12.34 4.41 8.66
C VAL A 237 -10.83 4.37 8.94
N GLN A 238 -10.06 3.70 8.07
CA GLN A 238 -8.59 3.61 8.13
C GLN A 238 -8.00 3.23 9.50
N LYS A 239 -8.66 2.33 10.23
CA LYS A 239 -8.25 1.84 11.55
C LYS A 239 -8.50 0.34 11.70
N VAL A 240 -7.82 -0.27 12.66
CA VAL A 240 -8.08 -1.65 13.07
C VAL A 240 -9.29 -1.65 13.99
N VAL A 241 -10.35 -2.36 13.62
CA VAL A 241 -11.66 -2.28 14.27
C VAL A 241 -11.91 -3.43 15.23
N GLY A 242 -11.29 -4.58 15.00
CA GLY A 242 -11.48 -5.77 15.83
C GLY A 242 -10.67 -6.96 15.34
N GLU A 243 -10.94 -8.10 15.93
CA GLU A 243 -10.31 -9.38 15.61
C GLU A 243 -11.33 -10.52 15.72
N PHE A 244 -11.03 -11.67 15.13
CA PHE A 244 -11.83 -12.87 15.28
C PHE A 244 -10.96 -14.12 15.31
N ASP A 245 -11.48 -15.17 15.95
CA ASP A 245 -10.85 -16.48 16.02
C ASP A 245 -11.25 -17.30 14.79
N LEU A 246 -10.28 -17.90 14.11
CA LEU A 246 -10.48 -18.63 12.88
C LEU A 246 -10.72 -20.11 13.18
N GLU A 247 -11.89 -20.62 12.80
CA GLU A 247 -12.25 -22.04 12.97
C GLU A 247 -11.76 -22.87 11.79
N LEU A 248 -12.10 -22.45 10.57
CA LEU A 248 -11.84 -23.21 9.36
C LEU A 248 -11.60 -22.28 8.16
N ILE A 249 -10.70 -22.71 7.27
CA ILE A 249 -10.58 -22.15 5.93
C ILE A 249 -11.07 -23.18 4.91
N ASP A 250 -12.27 -22.99 4.38
CA ASP A 250 -12.86 -23.88 3.37
C ASP A 250 -12.50 -23.41 1.96
N LYS A 251 -11.70 -24.22 1.25
CA LYS A 251 -11.25 -23.95 -0.13
C LYS A 251 -12.09 -24.80 -1.09
N GLY A 252 -12.87 -24.16 -1.94
CA GLY A 252 -13.81 -24.87 -2.81
C GLY A 252 -14.16 -24.09 -4.06
N ALA A 253 -15.01 -24.68 -4.91
CA ALA A 253 -15.53 -24.01 -6.09
C ALA A 253 -16.43 -22.81 -5.69
N VAL A 254 -16.39 -21.72 -6.46
CA VAL A 254 -17.15 -20.48 -6.17
C VAL A 254 -18.65 -20.76 -6.00
N SER A 255 -19.22 -21.65 -6.82
CA SER A 255 -20.63 -22.02 -6.77
C SER A 255 -20.97 -22.85 -5.52
N THR A 256 -20.15 -23.83 -5.17
CA THR A 256 -20.33 -24.71 -4.00
C THR A 256 -20.19 -23.94 -2.70
N ASN A 257 -19.16 -23.10 -2.57
CA ASN A 257 -18.94 -22.28 -1.38
C ASN A 257 -20.09 -21.30 -1.15
N TRP A 258 -20.60 -20.67 -2.22
CA TRP A 258 -21.76 -19.80 -2.08
C TRP A 258 -23.00 -20.55 -1.60
N LYS A 259 -23.29 -21.73 -2.16
CA LYS A 259 -24.42 -22.55 -1.71
C LYS A 259 -24.31 -22.90 -0.22
N LYS A 260 -23.11 -23.27 0.24
CA LYS A 260 -22.85 -23.68 1.62
C LYS A 260 -22.94 -22.51 2.62
N TYR A 261 -22.36 -21.36 2.29
CA TYR A 261 -22.18 -20.26 3.25
C TYR A 261 -23.01 -19.00 2.98
N SER A 262 -23.88 -18.97 1.96
CA SER A 262 -24.68 -17.78 1.60
C SER A 262 -25.44 -17.16 2.77
N LYS A 263 -26.02 -17.98 3.66
CA LYS A 263 -26.78 -17.50 4.82
C LYS A 263 -25.90 -16.86 5.89
N ARG A 264 -24.70 -17.42 6.11
CA ARG A 264 -23.70 -17.00 7.10
C ARG A 264 -22.71 -15.94 6.58
N SER A 265 -22.80 -15.59 5.29
CA SER A 265 -21.86 -14.68 4.66
C SER A 265 -22.11 -13.20 4.99
N VAL A 266 -21.00 -12.48 5.18
CA VAL A 266 -20.91 -11.02 5.29
C VAL A 266 -21.02 -10.30 3.94
N LEU A 267 -21.15 -11.03 2.83
CA LEU A 267 -21.33 -10.44 1.50
C LEU A 267 -22.73 -10.71 0.96
N SER A 268 -23.25 -9.75 0.20
CA SER A 268 -24.43 -9.98 -0.62
C SER A 268 -24.08 -10.85 -1.84
N LYS A 269 -25.07 -11.52 -2.44
CA LYS A 269 -24.85 -12.32 -3.67
C LYS A 269 -24.22 -11.50 -4.79
N LYS A 270 -24.73 -10.28 -5.00
CA LYS A 270 -24.21 -9.37 -6.02
C LYS A 270 -22.73 -9.03 -5.76
N ASP A 271 -22.39 -8.71 -4.52
CA ASP A 271 -21.01 -8.36 -4.14
C ASP A 271 -20.08 -9.57 -4.27
N TYR A 272 -20.56 -10.77 -3.93
CA TYR A 272 -19.81 -12.01 -4.05
C TYR A 272 -19.48 -12.37 -5.52
N ASP A 273 -20.47 -12.30 -6.41
CA ASP A 273 -20.27 -12.62 -7.82
C ASP A 273 -19.31 -11.63 -8.50
N VAL A 274 -19.42 -10.34 -8.15
CA VAL A 274 -18.46 -9.30 -8.58
C VAL A 274 -17.06 -9.59 -8.02
N TYR A 275 -16.98 -9.99 -6.74
CA TYR A 275 -15.69 -10.25 -6.09
C TYR A 275 -14.94 -11.43 -6.73
N TYR A 276 -15.65 -12.50 -7.10
CA TYR A 276 -15.09 -13.71 -7.72
C TYR A 276 -15.24 -13.80 -9.24
N THR A 277 -15.49 -12.68 -9.93
CA THR A 277 -15.58 -12.67 -11.40
C THR A 277 -14.31 -13.23 -12.04
N GLY A 278 -14.44 -14.25 -12.88
CA GLY A 278 -13.33 -14.92 -13.57
C GLY A 278 -12.47 -15.82 -12.68
N LYS A 279 -13.01 -16.29 -11.54
CA LYS A 279 -12.35 -17.25 -10.65
C LYS A 279 -13.18 -18.52 -10.50
N ASP A 280 -12.50 -19.65 -10.47
CA ASP A 280 -13.13 -20.96 -10.29
C ASP A 280 -13.16 -21.40 -8.82
N GLN A 281 -12.24 -20.86 -8.01
CA GLN A 281 -12.11 -21.17 -6.60
C GLN A 281 -12.40 -19.96 -5.70
N ALA A 282 -13.06 -20.24 -4.58
CA ALA A 282 -13.29 -19.33 -3.48
C ALA A 282 -12.70 -19.90 -2.18
N HIS A 283 -12.43 -19.01 -1.23
CA HIS A 283 -11.96 -19.37 0.09
C HIS A 283 -12.83 -18.68 1.13
N ALA A 284 -13.46 -19.48 1.99
CA ALA A 284 -14.30 -19.01 3.08
C ALA A 284 -13.51 -19.15 4.39
N MET A 285 -13.32 -18.04 5.09
CA MET A 285 -12.82 -17.99 6.46
C MET A 285 -14.03 -18.02 7.39
N VAL A 286 -14.16 -19.08 8.18
CA VAL A 286 -15.23 -19.25 9.16
C VAL A 286 -14.72 -18.75 10.50
N SER A 287 -15.37 -17.72 11.04
CA SER A 287 -15.09 -17.17 12.36
C SER A 287 -15.79 -18.01 13.43
N SER A 288 -15.07 -18.40 14.48
CA SER A 288 -15.67 -18.97 15.69
C SER A 288 -16.32 -17.87 16.54
N LYS A 289 -15.56 -16.82 16.87
CA LYS A 289 -16.03 -15.68 17.66
C LYS A 289 -15.35 -14.39 17.20
N ALA A 290 -16.14 -13.32 17.07
CA ALA A 290 -15.67 -12.01 16.64
C ALA A 290 -15.69 -11.01 17.80
N TYR A 291 -14.64 -10.22 17.93
CA TYR A 291 -14.41 -9.24 18.99
C TYR A 291 -14.21 -7.86 18.38
N LYS A 292 -15.13 -6.93 18.68
CA LYS A 292 -15.05 -5.55 18.24
C LYS A 292 -14.32 -4.72 19.28
N TYR A 293 -13.26 -4.00 18.89
CA TYR A 293 -12.54 -3.14 19.81
C TYR A 293 -13.35 -1.93 20.22
N ARG A 294 -13.24 -1.55 21.50
CA ARG A 294 -13.91 -0.35 22.01
C ARG A 294 -13.34 0.92 21.38
N LYS A 295 -12.01 0.94 21.22
CA LYS A 295 -11.28 2.02 20.55
C LYS A 295 -10.53 1.44 19.35
N PRO A 296 -10.88 1.84 18.11
CA PRO A 296 -10.15 1.37 16.93
C PRO A 296 -8.66 1.75 17.00
N LYS A 297 -7.78 0.77 16.80
CA LYS A 297 -6.32 0.91 16.89
C LYS A 297 -5.72 1.41 15.57
N ALA A 298 -4.54 2.01 15.63
CA ALA A 298 -3.84 2.48 14.44
C ALA A 298 -3.00 1.35 13.82
N LEU A 299 -2.77 1.40 12.50
CA LEU A 299 -1.88 0.43 11.85
C LEU A 299 -0.43 0.53 12.34
N SER A 300 -0.02 1.70 12.84
CA SER A 300 1.29 1.92 13.44
C SER A 300 1.57 0.99 14.61
N ASP A 301 0.53 0.63 15.37
CA ASP A 301 0.62 -0.24 16.55
C ASP A 301 1.02 -1.67 16.15
N TYR A 302 0.85 -2.01 14.87
CA TYR A 302 1.19 -3.29 14.27
C TYR A 302 2.44 -3.21 13.37
N ASN A 303 3.26 -2.16 13.50
CA ASN A 303 4.43 -1.89 12.65
C ASN A 303 4.08 -1.75 11.16
N MET A 304 2.88 -1.25 10.83
CA MET A 304 2.42 -1.10 9.45
C MET A 304 2.07 0.36 9.12
N SER A 305 2.49 0.83 7.94
CA SER A 305 2.14 2.16 7.43
C SER A 305 0.88 2.16 6.54
N LYS A 306 0.55 1.02 5.94
CA LYS A 306 -0.59 0.87 5.02
C LYS A 306 -1.23 -0.51 5.20
N GLY A 307 -2.56 -0.58 5.10
CA GLY A 307 -3.28 -1.84 5.16
C GLY A 307 -2.86 -2.82 4.06
N PRO A 308 -2.83 -4.13 4.34
CA PRO A 308 -2.42 -5.14 3.37
C PRO A 308 -3.41 -5.25 2.21
N SER A 309 -2.93 -5.52 1.00
CA SER A 309 -3.81 -5.80 -0.17
C SER A 309 -4.41 -7.21 -0.14
N GLY A 310 -3.78 -8.11 0.60
CA GLY A 310 -4.26 -9.44 0.94
C GLY A 310 -4.26 -9.54 2.47
N PHE A 311 -3.60 -10.57 2.99
CA PHE A 311 -3.27 -10.65 4.40
C PHE A 311 -1.78 -10.37 4.62
N GLN A 312 -1.41 -10.09 5.86
CA GLN A 312 -0.02 -10.04 6.30
C GLN A 312 0.11 -10.75 7.64
N TYR A 313 1.15 -11.57 7.80
CA TYR A 313 1.49 -12.15 9.09
C TYR A 313 2.07 -11.08 10.01
N LEU A 314 1.59 -11.08 11.25
CA LEU A 314 2.16 -10.28 12.31
C LEU A 314 3.26 -11.08 13.00
N LYS A 315 4.37 -10.41 13.29
CA LYS A 315 5.55 -10.96 13.95
C LYS A 315 5.83 -10.18 15.21
#